data_AF-A0A0C3PWJ1-F1
#
_entry.id   AF-A0A0C3PWJ1-F1
#
_cell.length_a   1.000
_cell.length_b   1.000
_cell.length_c   1.000
_cell.angle_alpha   90.00
_cell.angle_beta   90.00
_cell.angle_gamma   90.00
#
_symmetry.space_group_name_H-M   'P 1'
#
loop_
_entity.id
_entity.type
_entity.pdbx_description
1 polymer ?
#
loop_
_entity_poly.entity_id
_entity_poly.type
_entity_poly.pdbx_seq_one_letter_code
_entity_poly.pdbx_strand_id
1 'polypeptide(L)'
;MLSDRVAIIPPLTPDLAHVGGKPKQVPPINFGEIFDIPRLRKELNWPVLEWSEVKKAAYDVPLSYETTPMDGVVMDELGCWGVRTVGNKGNKDPGHSVHEMLLQLDCSYTVLPNDALASPDNYHVKVWSMAAALFPDGRKRVLDANTARFPTQFGKKEWIAPDEQLAVFDNTYGVSAYIPYEWFQDFSPMWRFVGRYLHFTPRVEGIADEYVRRMFGLGKGDAVPLYIVLHIRRADWSKPCEENHPGSECAAPLSVFAARIEEVKRGLTEKYGPGSAQSNVTAVVVTSDERDKKWWQTVADQGWHFVDYDKEDTVKTFGRWYPSVIDSVIQSRAIGAVGVKGSTMSMMAERRVRDWNGGVATEVSAD
;
A
#
# COMPACT_ATOMS: atom_id res chain seq x y z
N MET A 1 -2.72 -2.74 -21.62
CA MET A 1 -4.16 -2.61 -21.31
C MET A 1 -4.70 -1.20 -21.50
N LEU A 2 -4.23 -0.16 -20.78
CA LEU A 2 -4.65 1.23 -21.06
C LEU A 2 -3.67 1.99 -21.97
N SER A 3 -2.38 1.74 -21.79
CA SER A 3 -1.29 2.35 -22.56
C SER A 3 -0.52 1.35 -23.41
N ASP A 4 -0.95 0.08 -23.42
CA ASP A 4 -0.26 -1.07 -24.05
C ASP A 4 1.22 -1.25 -23.67
N ARG A 5 1.60 -0.69 -22.53
CA ARG A 5 2.94 -0.84 -21.95
C ARG A 5 2.98 -1.91 -20.86
N VAL A 6 4.18 -2.41 -20.63
CA VAL A 6 4.52 -3.31 -19.52
C VAL A 6 4.76 -2.47 -18.27
N ALA A 7 4.11 -2.80 -17.16
CA ALA A 7 4.35 -2.11 -15.89
C ALA A 7 5.68 -2.57 -15.29
N ILE A 8 6.49 -1.64 -14.77
CA ILE A 8 7.71 -1.91 -14.02
C ILE A 8 7.46 -1.47 -12.57
N ILE A 9 7.35 -2.43 -11.66
CA ILE A 9 7.01 -2.19 -10.27
C ILE A 9 8.28 -1.81 -9.49
N PRO A 10 8.28 -0.66 -8.78
CA PRO A 10 9.40 -0.29 -7.93
C PRO A 10 9.43 -1.12 -6.64
N PRO A 11 10.61 -1.26 -6.02
CA PRO A 11 10.69 -1.71 -4.64
C PRO A 11 9.78 -0.86 -3.74
N LEU A 12 9.34 -1.42 -2.62
CA LEU A 12 8.62 -0.66 -1.61
C LEU A 12 9.62 0.11 -0.75
N THR A 13 9.36 1.40 -0.56
CA THR A 13 10.16 2.28 0.29
C THR A 13 9.66 2.25 1.72
N PRO A 14 10.54 2.12 2.72
CA PRO A 14 10.11 2.09 4.11
C PRO A 14 9.64 3.47 4.55
N ASP A 15 8.40 3.55 5.03
CA ASP A 15 7.99 4.66 5.89
C ASP A 15 8.34 4.30 7.33
N LEU A 16 9.31 5.01 7.90
CA LEU A 16 9.83 4.75 9.25
C LEU A 16 8.78 4.94 10.35
N ALA A 17 7.69 5.68 10.09
CA ALA A 17 6.56 5.74 11.01
C ALA A 17 5.86 4.38 11.15
N HIS A 18 5.80 3.61 10.06
CA HIS A 18 5.10 2.33 9.98
C HIS A 18 6.01 1.12 10.21
N VAL A 19 7.20 1.08 9.59
CA VAL A 19 8.13 -0.06 9.72
C VAL A 19 9.12 0.10 10.88
N GLY A 20 9.17 1.29 11.48
CA GLY A 20 10.13 1.65 12.52
C GLY A 20 11.58 1.75 12.03
N GLY A 21 12.49 2.01 12.97
CA GLY A 21 13.92 2.20 12.69
C GLY A 21 14.33 3.68 12.59
N LYS A 22 15.55 3.92 12.12
CA LYS A 22 16.08 5.27 11.88
C LYS A 22 16.35 5.49 10.38
N PRO A 23 16.45 6.75 9.91
CA PRO A 23 16.91 7.05 8.56
C PRO A 23 18.18 6.28 8.23
N LYS A 24 18.30 5.79 6.99
CA LYS A 24 19.44 5.01 6.49
C LYS A 24 19.66 3.66 7.20
N GLN A 25 18.64 3.07 7.85
CA GLN A 25 18.75 1.73 8.47
C GLN A 25 17.89 0.65 7.82
N VAL A 26 16.84 1.02 7.10
CA VAL A 26 15.91 0.07 6.50
C VAL A 26 16.07 0.12 4.99
N PRO A 27 16.52 -0.96 4.34
CA PRO A 27 16.56 -1.02 2.88
C PRO A 27 15.14 -1.12 2.31
N PRO A 28 14.96 -0.76 1.04
CA PRO A 28 13.72 -1.06 0.34
C PRO A 28 13.54 -2.58 0.26
N ILE A 29 12.31 -3.02 0.00
CA ILE A 29 12.01 -4.43 -0.24
C ILE A 29 11.44 -4.59 -1.64
N ASN A 30 11.98 -5.53 -2.42
CA ASN A 30 11.43 -5.81 -3.74
C ASN A 30 9.97 -6.24 -3.61
N PHE A 31 9.14 -5.86 -4.57
CA PHE A 31 7.71 -6.13 -4.52
C PHE A 31 7.42 -7.63 -4.54
N GLY A 32 8.19 -8.38 -5.31
CA GLY A 32 8.14 -9.84 -5.45
C GLY A 32 8.55 -10.61 -4.20
N GLU A 33 9.16 -9.98 -3.19
CA GLU A 33 9.40 -10.63 -1.90
C GLU A 33 8.10 -10.83 -1.12
N ILE A 34 7.14 -9.91 -1.30
CA ILE A 34 5.86 -9.89 -0.59
C ILE A 34 4.74 -10.47 -1.45
N PHE A 35 4.67 -10.11 -2.73
CA PHE A 35 3.59 -10.48 -3.63
C PHE A 35 4.03 -11.45 -4.72
N ASP A 36 3.17 -12.42 -5.06
CA ASP A 36 3.43 -13.44 -6.07
C ASP A 36 3.28 -12.86 -7.49
N ILE A 37 4.37 -12.28 -8.01
CA ILE A 37 4.43 -11.73 -9.36
C ILE A 37 4.16 -12.79 -10.46
N PRO A 38 4.71 -14.02 -10.41
CA PRO A 38 4.33 -15.07 -11.36
C PRO A 38 2.82 -15.34 -11.42
N ARG A 39 2.15 -15.44 -10.26
CA ARG A 39 0.70 -15.57 -10.21
C ARG A 39 0.01 -14.34 -10.78
N LEU A 40 0.45 -13.14 -10.42
CA LEU A 40 -0.11 -11.90 -10.94
C LEU A 40 -0.06 -11.85 -12.48
N ARG A 41 1.10 -12.14 -13.08
CA ARG A 41 1.28 -12.19 -14.54
C ARG A 41 0.28 -13.14 -15.21
N LYS A 42 0.07 -14.31 -14.59
CA LYS A 42 -0.87 -15.33 -15.08
C LYS A 42 -2.32 -14.85 -14.98
N GLU A 43 -2.73 -14.31 -13.83
CA GLU A 43 -4.11 -13.86 -13.60
C GLU A 43 -4.48 -12.64 -14.46
N LEU A 44 -3.52 -11.73 -14.67
CA LEU A 44 -3.71 -10.56 -15.55
C LEU A 44 -3.64 -10.92 -17.04
N ASN A 45 -3.07 -12.08 -17.38
CA ASN A 45 -2.67 -12.41 -18.75
C ASN A 45 -1.86 -11.28 -19.39
N TRP A 46 -0.96 -10.67 -18.62
CA TRP A 46 -0.17 -9.51 -19.03
C TRP A 46 1.21 -9.54 -18.36
N PRO A 47 2.29 -9.15 -19.04
CA PRO A 47 3.60 -9.04 -18.42
C PRO A 47 3.63 -7.93 -17.37
N VAL A 48 4.33 -8.20 -16.26
CA VAL A 48 4.63 -7.24 -15.20
C VAL A 48 6.07 -7.45 -14.82
N LEU A 49 6.90 -6.42 -14.85
CA LEU A 49 8.30 -6.49 -14.47
C LEU A 49 8.50 -5.83 -13.11
N GLU A 50 9.57 -6.21 -12.41
CA GLU A 50 10.14 -5.44 -11.32
C GLU A 50 11.37 -4.68 -11.81
N TRP A 51 11.70 -3.56 -11.15
CA TRP A 51 12.88 -2.79 -11.51
C TRP A 51 14.18 -3.60 -11.44
N SER A 52 14.25 -4.58 -10.54
CA SER A 52 15.40 -5.50 -10.41
C SER A 52 15.60 -6.40 -11.65
N GLU A 53 14.57 -6.59 -12.48
CA GLU A 53 14.66 -7.28 -13.77
C GLU A 53 15.12 -6.36 -14.90
N VAL A 54 15.08 -5.03 -14.70
CA VAL A 54 15.32 -4.01 -15.72
C VAL A 54 16.68 -3.32 -15.55
N LYS A 55 17.04 -2.95 -14.32
CA LYS A 55 18.25 -2.18 -14.03
C LYS A 55 18.96 -2.71 -12.78
N LYS A 56 20.29 -2.73 -12.82
CA LYS A 56 21.10 -3.03 -11.63
C LYS A 56 21.08 -1.81 -10.70
N ALA A 57 20.80 -2.02 -9.43
CA ALA A 57 20.75 -0.99 -8.40
C ALA A 57 21.05 -1.57 -7.01
N ALA A 58 21.20 -0.69 -6.02
CA ALA A 58 21.54 -1.02 -4.64
C ALA A 58 20.32 -1.49 -3.81
N TYR A 59 19.60 -2.51 -4.29
CA TYR A 59 18.29 -2.92 -3.74
C TYR A 59 18.32 -3.32 -2.25
N ASP A 60 19.49 -3.68 -1.73
CA ASP A 60 19.73 -4.11 -0.35
C ASP A 60 20.35 -3.01 0.54
N VAL A 61 20.56 -1.81 0.00
CA VAL A 61 21.16 -0.69 0.72
C VAL A 61 20.08 0.27 1.22
N PRO A 62 20.15 0.76 2.48
CA PRO A 62 19.25 1.77 2.97
C PRO A 62 19.25 3.04 2.11
N LEU A 63 18.06 3.52 1.78
CA LEU A 63 17.89 4.68 0.91
C LEU A 63 18.45 5.96 1.56
N SER A 64 19.23 6.69 0.78
CA SER A 64 19.75 8.00 1.14
C SER A 64 19.70 8.94 -0.07
N TYR A 65 19.41 10.23 0.14
CA TYR A 65 19.64 11.24 -0.91
C TYR A 65 21.14 11.50 -1.15
N GLU A 66 22.00 10.98 -0.28
CA GLU A 66 23.46 11.00 -0.41
C GLU A 66 24.00 9.68 -0.98
N THR A 67 23.15 8.78 -1.50
CA THR A 67 23.63 7.49 -2.02
C THR A 67 24.60 7.77 -3.17
N THR A 68 25.88 7.49 -2.95
CA THR A 68 26.92 7.61 -3.97
C THR A 68 26.60 6.72 -5.16
N PRO A 69 26.97 7.13 -6.39
CA PRO A 69 26.86 6.27 -7.57
C PRO A 69 27.44 4.89 -7.28
N MET A 70 26.68 3.86 -7.61
CA MET A 70 27.14 2.49 -7.43
C MET A 70 28.20 2.18 -8.48
N ASP A 71 29.31 1.56 -8.07
CA ASP A 71 30.39 1.19 -8.99
C ASP A 71 29.84 0.32 -10.14
N GLY A 72 30.10 0.76 -11.37
CA GLY A 72 29.64 0.08 -12.57
C GLY A 72 28.15 0.25 -12.91
N VAL A 73 27.41 1.11 -12.19
CA VAL A 73 26.04 1.50 -12.56
C VAL A 73 26.03 2.93 -13.09
N VAL A 74 25.59 3.05 -14.34
CA VAL A 74 25.48 4.32 -15.05
C VAL A 74 24.21 5.04 -14.62
N MET A 75 24.33 6.35 -14.41
CA MET A 75 23.19 7.24 -14.21
C MET A 75 22.51 7.51 -15.56
N ASP A 76 21.22 7.16 -15.68
CA ASP A 76 20.45 7.38 -16.90
C ASP A 76 19.72 8.71 -16.84
N GLU A 77 19.90 9.55 -17.85
CA GLU A 77 19.10 10.78 -18.03
C GLU A 77 17.76 10.41 -18.69
N LEU A 78 16.64 10.68 -18.02
CA LEU A 78 15.30 10.35 -18.51
C LEU A 78 14.39 11.57 -18.56
N GLY A 79 13.61 11.68 -19.63
CA GLY A 79 12.45 12.57 -19.64
C GLY A 79 11.24 11.87 -19.03
N CYS A 80 10.54 12.56 -18.14
CA CYS A 80 9.46 12.02 -17.33
C CYS A 80 8.23 12.96 -17.33
N TRP A 81 7.09 12.43 -16.87
CA TRP A 81 5.85 13.19 -16.69
C TRP A 81 5.70 13.63 -15.23
N GLY A 82 5.45 14.93 -15.02
CA GLY A 82 5.14 15.49 -13.71
C GLY A 82 3.63 15.55 -13.49
N VAL A 83 3.11 14.77 -12.55
CA VAL A 83 1.69 14.74 -12.20
C VAL A 83 1.41 15.35 -10.83
N ARG A 84 2.35 15.25 -9.89
CA ARG A 84 2.23 15.86 -8.55
C ARG A 84 2.03 17.37 -8.62
N THR A 85 2.76 18.02 -9.52
CA THR A 85 2.77 19.48 -9.71
C THR A 85 1.45 20.04 -10.24
N VAL A 86 0.66 19.21 -10.94
CA VAL A 86 -0.66 19.61 -11.46
C VAL A 86 -1.63 19.84 -10.31
N GLY A 87 -1.59 18.94 -9.33
CA GLY A 87 -2.59 18.84 -8.27
C GLY A 87 -2.20 19.51 -6.96
N ASN A 88 -0.91 19.77 -6.75
CA ASN A 88 -0.42 20.34 -5.50
C ASN A 88 -0.34 21.87 -5.58
N LYS A 89 -1.31 22.56 -4.96
CA LYS A 89 -1.36 24.04 -4.93
C LYS A 89 -0.19 24.68 -4.15
N GLY A 90 0.41 23.94 -3.20
CA GLY A 90 1.43 24.45 -2.28
C GLY A 90 2.87 24.12 -2.70
N ASN A 91 3.11 23.02 -3.41
CA ASN A 91 4.42 22.63 -3.91
C ASN A 91 4.35 22.41 -5.43
N LYS A 92 5.07 23.24 -6.18
CA LYS A 92 5.11 23.22 -7.65
C LYS A 92 6.26 22.39 -8.22
N ASP A 93 7.06 21.75 -7.38
CA ASP A 93 8.18 20.92 -7.80
C ASP A 93 7.73 19.48 -8.07
N PRO A 94 8.35 18.79 -9.04
CA PRO A 94 8.13 17.37 -9.27
C PRO A 94 8.33 16.55 -8.00
N GLY A 95 7.57 15.45 -7.91
CA GLY A 95 7.69 14.49 -6.82
C GLY A 95 8.97 13.67 -6.95
N HIS A 96 10.12 14.23 -6.59
CA HIS A 96 11.37 13.46 -6.56
C HIS A 96 11.24 12.27 -5.62
N SER A 97 11.49 11.08 -6.17
CA SER A 97 11.43 9.84 -5.42
C SER A 97 12.83 9.41 -4.99
N VAL A 98 12.96 8.86 -3.79
CA VAL A 98 14.18 8.16 -3.35
C VAL A 98 14.57 7.01 -4.30
N HIS A 99 13.63 6.51 -5.10
CA HIS A 99 13.90 5.54 -6.16
C HIS A 99 14.80 6.09 -7.27
N GLU A 100 14.74 7.39 -7.56
CA GLU A 100 15.63 8.00 -8.57
C GLU A 100 17.09 7.78 -8.18
N MET A 101 17.42 7.98 -6.90
CA MET A 101 18.78 7.77 -6.40
C MET A 101 19.14 6.29 -6.30
N LEU A 102 18.21 5.44 -5.83
CA LEU A 102 18.41 4.00 -5.79
C LEU A 102 18.75 3.45 -7.19
N LEU A 103 17.95 3.83 -8.17
CA LEU A 103 18.02 3.35 -9.53
C LEU A 103 19.00 4.15 -10.38
N GLN A 104 19.69 5.16 -9.85
CA GLN A 104 20.58 6.05 -10.62
C GLN A 104 19.87 6.61 -11.86
N LEU A 105 18.70 7.23 -11.65
CA LEU A 105 17.92 7.93 -12.67
C LEU A 105 18.02 9.41 -12.40
N ASP A 106 18.36 10.17 -13.44
CA ASP A 106 18.35 11.63 -13.43
C ASP A 106 17.19 12.12 -14.30
N CYS A 107 16.07 12.38 -13.64
CA CYS A 107 14.80 12.66 -14.29
C CYS A 107 14.62 14.16 -14.57
N SER A 108 14.30 14.50 -15.83
CA SER A 108 13.70 15.77 -16.23
C SER A 108 12.18 15.61 -16.30
N TYR A 109 11.40 16.61 -15.89
CA TYR A 109 9.95 16.49 -15.81
C TYR A 109 9.21 17.47 -16.72
N THR A 110 8.19 16.97 -17.41
CA THR A 110 7.20 17.78 -18.15
C THR A 110 5.84 17.65 -17.48
N VAL A 111 5.28 18.78 -17.04
CA VAL A 111 4.02 18.79 -16.27
C VAL A 111 2.83 18.52 -17.18
N LEU A 112 1.90 17.66 -16.74
CA LEU A 112 0.63 17.46 -17.45
C LEU A 112 -0.28 18.71 -17.33
N PRO A 113 -1.18 18.97 -18.29
CA PRO A 113 -2.11 20.10 -18.19
C PRO A 113 -3.14 19.91 -17.06
N ASN A 114 -3.73 21.00 -16.56
CA ASN A 114 -4.70 20.98 -15.46
C ASN A 114 -5.96 20.14 -15.74
N ASP A 115 -6.29 19.90 -17.02
CA ASP A 115 -7.40 19.02 -17.39
C ASP A 115 -7.17 17.55 -17.01
N ALA A 116 -5.93 17.19 -16.67
CA ALA A 116 -5.55 15.90 -16.12
C ALA A 116 -6.05 15.68 -14.70
N LEU A 117 -6.45 16.72 -13.96
CA LEU A 117 -6.99 16.56 -12.61
C LEU A 117 -8.36 15.86 -12.61
N ALA A 118 -8.54 14.93 -11.67
CA ALA A 118 -9.84 14.31 -11.41
C ALA A 118 -10.81 15.30 -10.75
N SER A 119 -10.30 16.23 -9.96
CA SER A 119 -11.06 17.32 -9.33
C SER A 119 -10.16 18.53 -9.10
N PRO A 120 -10.65 19.78 -9.23
CA PRO A 120 -9.85 20.99 -8.98
C PRO A 120 -9.41 21.17 -7.51
N ASP A 121 -10.02 20.42 -6.60
CA ASP A 121 -9.80 20.53 -5.14
C ASP A 121 -8.91 19.42 -4.58
N ASN A 122 -8.40 18.52 -5.42
CA ASN A 122 -7.57 17.40 -4.99
C ASN A 122 -6.38 17.20 -5.93
N TYR A 123 -5.30 16.60 -5.41
CA TYR A 123 -4.11 16.23 -6.16
C TYR A 123 -4.25 15.00 -7.06
N HIS A 124 -5.45 14.40 -7.14
CA HIS A 124 -5.66 13.20 -7.93
C HIS A 124 -5.70 13.48 -9.44
N VAL A 125 -5.02 12.65 -10.22
CA VAL A 125 -4.98 12.73 -11.68
C VAL A 125 -5.73 11.58 -12.33
N LYS A 126 -6.34 11.88 -13.49
CA LYS A 126 -7.07 10.92 -14.31
C LYS A 126 -6.10 9.94 -14.97
N VAL A 127 -6.29 8.65 -14.75
CA VAL A 127 -5.49 7.59 -15.40
C VAL A 127 -5.54 7.71 -16.92
N TRP A 128 -6.69 8.10 -17.49
CA TRP A 128 -6.86 8.29 -18.93
C TRP A 128 -6.05 9.46 -19.48
N SER A 129 -5.88 10.53 -18.70
CA SER A 129 -5.03 11.66 -19.08
C SER A 129 -3.54 11.28 -19.08
N MET A 130 -3.12 10.46 -18.11
CA MET A 130 -1.77 9.89 -18.09
C MET A 130 -1.55 8.97 -19.29
N ALA A 131 -2.49 8.06 -19.57
CA ALA A 131 -2.39 7.15 -20.72
C ALA A 131 -2.34 7.91 -22.05
N ALA A 132 -3.18 8.93 -22.24
CA ALA A 132 -3.20 9.74 -23.44
C ALA A 132 -1.86 10.43 -23.72
N ALA A 133 -1.15 10.88 -22.68
CA ALA A 133 0.18 11.48 -22.81
C ALA A 133 1.24 10.51 -23.37
N LEU A 134 0.96 9.20 -23.39
CA LEU A 134 1.85 8.16 -23.91
C LEU A 134 1.58 7.79 -25.37
N PHE A 135 0.52 8.33 -25.99
CA PHE A 135 0.18 8.14 -27.40
C PHE A 135 0.54 9.39 -28.22
N PRO A 136 0.82 9.27 -29.53
CA PRO A 136 1.35 10.38 -30.35
C PRO A 136 0.57 11.70 -30.25
N ASP A 137 -0.76 11.65 -30.42
CA ASP A 137 -1.60 12.86 -30.40
C ASP A 137 -1.66 13.51 -29.02
N GLY A 138 -1.87 12.70 -27.97
CA GLY A 138 -1.94 13.19 -26.61
C GLY A 138 -0.59 13.71 -26.11
N ARG A 139 0.50 13.02 -26.45
CA ARG A 139 1.89 13.47 -26.21
C ARG A 139 2.14 14.82 -26.88
N LYS A 140 1.87 14.94 -28.18
CA LYS A 140 2.03 16.19 -28.93
C LYS A 140 1.23 17.32 -28.29
N ARG A 141 -0.03 17.07 -27.94
CA ARG A 141 -0.90 18.05 -27.25
C ARG A 141 -0.28 18.54 -25.95
N VAL A 142 0.31 17.67 -25.14
CA VAL A 142 0.94 18.06 -23.88
C VAL A 142 2.28 18.79 -24.12
N LEU A 143 3.08 18.36 -25.08
CA LEU A 143 4.36 19.01 -25.40
C LEU A 143 4.19 20.40 -26.01
N ASP A 144 3.13 20.59 -26.81
CA ASP A 144 2.75 21.89 -27.37
C ASP A 144 2.06 22.78 -26.32
N ALA A 145 1.52 22.19 -25.25
CA ALA A 145 0.99 22.97 -24.14
C ALA A 145 2.14 23.71 -23.45
N ASN A 146 1.90 24.97 -23.10
CA ASN A 146 2.85 25.78 -22.35
C ASN A 146 2.84 25.40 -20.86
N THR A 147 3.21 24.15 -20.55
CA THR A 147 3.31 23.64 -19.17
C THR A 147 4.73 23.79 -18.63
N ALA A 148 4.86 23.73 -17.31
CA ALA A 148 6.15 23.80 -16.65
C ALA A 148 7.04 22.61 -17.05
N ARG A 149 8.34 22.90 -17.17
CA ARG A 149 9.38 21.95 -17.54
C ARG A 149 10.52 22.08 -16.55
N PHE A 150 11.00 20.95 -16.05
CA PHE A 150 12.06 20.89 -15.05
C PHE A 150 13.24 20.12 -15.64
N PRO A 151 14.46 20.70 -15.63
CA PRO A 151 15.64 20.02 -16.16
C PRO A 151 16.04 18.85 -15.26
N THR A 152 16.96 18.02 -15.77
CA THR A 152 17.69 17.06 -14.94
C THR A 152 18.46 17.76 -13.81
N GLN A 153 18.72 17.05 -12.71
CA GLN A 153 19.38 17.66 -11.54
C GLN A 153 20.90 17.54 -11.57
N PHE A 154 21.42 16.41 -12.05
CA PHE A 154 22.83 16.04 -11.86
C PHE A 154 23.66 16.13 -13.14
N GLY A 155 23.14 15.58 -14.23
CA GLY A 155 23.77 15.46 -15.54
C GLY A 155 23.84 16.80 -16.27
N LYS A 156 23.32 16.86 -17.49
CA LYS A 156 23.43 18.07 -18.34
C LYS A 156 22.71 19.29 -17.81
N LYS A 157 21.78 19.12 -16.85
CA LYS A 157 20.90 20.17 -16.34
C LYS A 157 20.06 20.80 -17.44
N GLU A 158 19.63 19.96 -18.36
CA GLU A 158 18.80 20.32 -19.50
C GLU A 158 17.42 19.67 -19.37
N TRP A 159 16.43 20.28 -20.00
CA TRP A 159 15.13 19.64 -20.15
C TRP A 159 15.21 18.56 -21.24
N ILE A 160 14.71 17.37 -20.90
CA ILE A 160 14.61 16.23 -21.80
C ILE A 160 13.12 15.93 -22.00
N ALA A 161 12.69 15.85 -23.26
CA ALA A 161 11.32 15.47 -23.57
C ALA A 161 11.01 14.07 -23.00
N PRO A 162 9.80 13.80 -22.48
CA PRO A 162 9.47 12.52 -21.86
C PRO A 162 9.79 11.33 -22.76
N ASP A 163 10.34 10.26 -22.24
CA ASP A 163 10.81 9.15 -23.09
C ASP A 163 9.64 8.41 -23.77
N GLU A 164 9.86 7.91 -25.00
CA GLU A 164 8.83 7.22 -25.78
C GLU A 164 8.81 5.70 -25.54
N GLN A 165 9.92 5.12 -25.08
CA GLN A 165 10.06 3.70 -24.75
C GLN A 165 9.71 3.44 -23.29
N LEU A 166 10.16 4.28 -22.37
CA LEU A 166 9.94 4.18 -20.93
C LEU A 166 9.08 5.34 -20.40
N ALA A 167 7.85 5.03 -20.01
CA ALA A 167 6.96 6.01 -19.40
C ALA A 167 7.21 6.13 -17.89
N VAL A 168 7.66 7.30 -17.43
CA VAL A 168 7.91 7.58 -16.02
C VAL A 168 6.97 8.69 -15.54
N PHE A 169 6.36 8.50 -14.38
CA PHE A 169 5.52 9.49 -13.71
C PHE A 169 6.05 9.70 -12.28
N ASP A 170 6.16 10.95 -11.84
CA ASP A 170 6.70 11.28 -10.51
C ASP A 170 5.86 10.78 -9.33
N ASN A 171 4.56 10.55 -9.54
CA ASN A 171 3.66 10.07 -8.51
C ASN A 171 2.49 9.26 -9.10
N THR A 172 2.26 8.05 -8.59
CA THR A 172 1.09 7.23 -8.98
C THR A 172 0.15 6.94 -7.81
N TYR A 173 0.40 7.50 -6.63
CA TYR A 173 -0.44 7.30 -5.44
C TYR A 173 -1.82 7.95 -5.59
N GLY A 174 -1.87 9.14 -6.18
CA GLY A 174 -3.11 9.90 -6.42
C GLY A 174 -3.68 9.68 -7.81
N VAL A 175 -3.84 8.44 -8.28
CA VAL A 175 -4.40 8.16 -9.61
C VAL A 175 -5.83 7.65 -9.49
N SER A 176 -6.72 8.11 -10.38
CA SER A 176 -8.12 7.69 -10.41
C SER A 176 -8.67 7.65 -11.83
N ALA A 177 -9.63 6.78 -12.11
CA ALA A 177 -10.38 6.74 -13.36
C ALA A 177 -11.56 7.72 -13.36
N TYR A 178 -12.23 7.89 -12.22
CA TYR A 178 -13.45 8.67 -12.07
C TYR A 178 -13.40 9.64 -10.87
N ILE A 179 -13.26 9.12 -9.64
CA ILE A 179 -13.24 9.95 -8.41
C ILE A 179 -12.00 9.69 -7.55
N PRO A 180 -11.54 10.67 -6.76
CA PRO A 180 -10.45 10.45 -5.83
C PRO A 180 -10.69 9.28 -4.88
N TYR A 181 -9.63 8.55 -4.53
CA TYR A 181 -9.69 7.37 -3.66
C TYR A 181 -10.66 6.28 -4.12
N GLU A 182 -11.02 6.26 -5.41
CA GLU A 182 -11.94 5.24 -5.95
C GLU A 182 -11.43 3.82 -5.77
N TRP A 183 -10.12 3.60 -5.53
CA TRP A 183 -9.54 2.27 -5.30
C TRP A 183 -10.30 1.48 -4.23
N PHE A 184 -10.91 2.18 -3.28
CA PHE A 184 -11.69 1.56 -2.21
C PHE A 184 -13.16 1.36 -2.54
N GLN A 185 -13.60 1.65 -3.77
CA GLN A 185 -14.95 1.46 -4.26
C GLN A 185 -15.06 0.22 -5.15
N ASP A 186 -16.23 -0.41 -5.17
CA ASP A 186 -16.47 -1.71 -5.85
C ASP A 186 -16.44 -1.62 -7.38
N PHE A 187 -16.62 -0.42 -7.91
CA PHE A 187 -16.49 -0.10 -9.32
C PHE A 187 -15.05 0.23 -9.76
N SER A 188 -14.09 0.32 -8.82
CA SER A 188 -12.72 0.69 -9.16
C SER A 188 -12.10 -0.24 -10.19
N PRO A 189 -11.64 0.25 -11.36
CA PRO A 189 -10.91 -0.60 -12.29
C PRO A 189 -9.57 -1.06 -11.70
N MET A 190 -8.92 -0.24 -10.87
CA MET A 190 -7.64 -0.58 -10.25
C MET A 190 -7.76 -1.79 -9.33
N TRP A 191 -8.79 -1.82 -8.48
CA TRP A 191 -9.02 -2.98 -7.61
C TRP A 191 -9.54 -4.20 -8.40
N ARG A 192 -10.60 -4.02 -9.21
CA ARG A 192 -11.30 -5.11 -9.89
C ARG A 192 -10.42 -5.86 -10.89
N PHE A 193 -9.53 -5.15 -11.59
CA PHE A 193 -8.71 -5.75 -12.65
C PHE A 193 -7.27 -5.99 -12.24
N VAL A 194 -6.79 -5.40 -11.13
CA VAL A 194 -5.39 -5.57 -10.68
C VAL A 194 -5.33 -5.96 -9.21
N GLY A 195 -5.82 -5.09 -8.31
CA GLY A 195 -5.64 -5.25 -6.87
C GLY A 195 -6.12 -6.60 -6.30
N ARG A 196 -7.24 -7.12 -6.80
CA ARG A 196 -7.78 -8.41 -6.37
C ARG A 196 -6.86 -9.61 -6.68
N TYR A 197 -5.90 -9.47 -7.59
CA TYR A 197 -4.97 -10.54 -8.00
C TYR A 197 -3.60 -10.44 -7.30
N LEU A 198 -3.37 -9.41 -6.48
CA LEU A 198 -2.13 -9.19 -5.74
C LEU A 198 -2.03 -10.10 -4.51
N HIS A 199 -1.90 -11.40 -4.72
CA HIS A 199 -1.73 -12.38 -3.65
C HIS A 199 -0.29 -12.39 -3.09
N PHE A 200 -0.14 -12.80 -1.84
CA PHE A 200 1.16 -12.91 -1.19
C PHE A 200 1.97 -14.09 -1.72
N THR A 201 3.28 -14.04 -1.55
CA THR A 201 4.15 -15.19 -1.87
C THR A 201 3.92 -16.34 -0.90
N PRO A 202 4.10 -17.60 -1.32
CA PRO A 202 4.00 -18.76 -0.42
C PRO A 202 4.94 -18.67 0.78
N ARG A 203 6.10 -18.01 0.62
CA ARG A 203 7.07 -17.82 1.70
C ARG A 203 6.51 -16.93 2.80
N VAL A 204 5.94 -15.78 2.45
CA VAL A 204 5.39 -14.84 3.42
C VAL A 204 4.09 -15.37 4.02
N GLU A 205 3.27 -16.07 3.24
CA GLU A 205 2.12 -16.80 3.77
C GLU A 205 2.53 -17.88 4.78
N GLY A 206 3.59 -18.63 4.47
CA GLY A 206 4.15 -19.65 5.36
C GLY A 206 4.64 -19.07 6.68
N ILE A 207 5.38 -17.95 6.63
CA ILE A 207 5.81 -17.23 7.85
C ILE A 207 4.58 -16.81 8.66
N ALA A 208 3.63 -16.10 8.06
CA ALA A 208 2.44 -15.65 8.78
C ALA A 208 1.59 -16.80 9.35
N ASP A 209 1.53 -17.95 8.66
CA ASP A 209 0.85 -19.14 9.16
C ASP A 209 1.45 -19.61 10.48
N GLU A 210 2.78 -19.63 10.61
CA GLU A 210 3.42 -20.02 11.86
C GLU A 210 3.06 -19.08 13.02
N TYR A 211 3.02 -17.77 12.77
CA TYR A 211 2.60 -16.78 13.78
C TYR A 211 1.15 -16.98 14.19
N VAL A 212 0.24 -17.17 13.22
CA VAL A 212 -1.17 -17.43 13.48
C VAL A 212 -1.35 -18.71 14.31
N ARG A 213 -0.63 -19.78 13.97
CA ARG A 213 -0.68 -21.04 14.72
C ARG A 213 -0.21 -20.88 16.15
N ARG A 214 0.93 -20.20 16.37
CA ARG A 214 1.44 -19.94 17.74
C ARG A 214 0.50 -19.05 18.54
N MET A 215 -0.05 -18.00 17.92
CA MET A 215 -1.03 -17.09 18.53
C MET A 215 -2.30 -17.82 19.02
N PHE A 216 -2.73 -18.85 18.29
CA PHE A 216 -3.86 -19.70 18.67
C PHE A 216 -3.47 -20.96 19.49
N GLY A 217 -2.18 -21.16 19.79
CA GLY A 217 -1.70 -22.35 20.51
C GLY A 217 -1.87 -23.67 19.76
N LEU A 218 -1.85 -23.64 18.42
CA LEU A 218 -2.11 -24.78 17.55
C LEU A 218 -0.85 -25.61 17.32
N GLY A 219 -0.98 -26.93 17.40
CA GLY A 219 0.04 -27.91 17.05
C GLY A 219 0.21 -28.08 15.54
N LYS A 220 1.08 -29.00 15.11
CA LYS A 220 1.27 -29.31 13.70
C LYS A 220 0.09 -30.11 13.16
N GLY A 221 -0.57 -29.63 12.10
CA GLY A 221 -1.69 -30.30 11.45
C GLY A 221 -3.08 -29.82 11.90
N ASP A 222 -3.17 -29.13 13.04
CA ASP A 222 -4.42 -28.50 13.48
C ASP A 222 -4.96 -27.49 12.46
N ALA A 223 -6.28 -27.43 12.30
CA ALA A 223 -6.89 -26.43 11.44
C ALA A 223 -6.82 -25.05 12.13
N VAL A 224 -6.39 -24.03 11.38
CA VAL A 224 -6.51 -22.64 11.84
C VAL A 224 -8.00 -22.28 11.82
N PRO A 225 -8.57 -21.79 12.93
CA PRO A 225 -9.98 -21.41 12.96
C PRO A 225 -10.23 -20.23 12.02
N LEU A 226 -11.45 -20.12 11.52
CA LEU A 226 -11.91 -18.87 10.92
C LEU A 226 -11.91 -17.78 12.00
N TYR A 227 -11.51 -16.56 11.64
CA TYR A 227 -11.47 -15.42 12.56
C TYR A 227 -11.94 -14.12 11.91
N ILE A 228 -12.35 -13.19 12.77
CA ILE A 228 -12.60 -11.79 12.43
C ILE A 228 -11.34 -11.01 12.79
N VAL A 229 -10.81 -10.20 11.86
CA VAL A 229 -9.69 -9.30 12.15
C VAL A 229 -10.18 -7.90 12.51
N LEU A 230 -9.55 -7.29 13.51
CA LEU A 230 -9.66 -5.87 13.81
C LEU A 230 -8.37 -5.19 13.40
N HIS A 231 -8.47 -4.11 12.63
CA HIS A 231 -7.36 -3.20 12.41
C HIS A 231 -7.66 -1.88 13.12
N ILE A 232 -6.92 -1.61 14.19
CA ILE A 232 -7.12 -0.43 15.04
C ILE A 232 -5.91 0.49 14.89
N ARG A 233 -6.07 1.64 14.23
CA ARG A 233 -5.01 2.65 14.11
C ARG A 233 -5.11 3.64 15.27
N ARG A 234 -4.09 3.72 16.13
CA ARG A 234 -4.06 4.54 17.35
C ARG A 234 -2.82 5.43 17.47
N ALA A 235 -1.63 4.88 17.25
CA ALA A 235 -0.41 5.51 17.73
C ALA A 235 -0.04 6.78 16.94
N ASP A 236 0.07 6.69 15.61
CA ASP A 236 0.47 7.82 14.77
C ASP A 236 -0.71 8.75 14.40
N TRP A 237 -1.93 8.32 14.67
CA TRP A 237 -3.17 9.02 14.37
C TRP A 237 -3.60 10.01 15.47
N SER A 238 -3.08 9.85 16.68
CA SER A 238 -3.43 10.69 17.83
C SER A 238 -3.09 12.16 17.62
N LYS A 239 -1.91 12.49 17.08
CA LYS A 239 -1.47 13.88 16.89
C LYS A 239 -2.34 14.71 15.94
N PRO A 240 -2.56 14.29 14.67
CA PRO A 240 -3.43 15.05 13.78
C PRO A 240 -4.87 15.15 14.31
N CYS A 241 -5.34 14.12 15.02
CA CYS A 241 -6.67 14.16 15.61
C CYS A 241 -6.77 15.11 16.80
N GLU A 242 -5.82 15.09 17.75
CA GLU A 242 -5.80 16.02 18.88
C GLU A 242 -5.64 17.48 18.45
N GLU A 243 -4.88 17.74 17.37
CA GLU A 243 -4.72 19.08 16.80
C GLU A 243 -6.02 19.61 16.18
N ASN A 244 -6.84 18.73 15.58
CA ASN A 244 -8.11 19.11 14.98
C ASN A 244 -9.29 19.03 15.96
N HIS A 245 -9.18 18.21 17.01
CA HIS A 245 -10.21 17.94 18.01
C HIS A 245 -9.59 17.84 19.43
N PRO A 246 -9.18 18.98 20.03
CA PRO A 246 -8.56 18.96 21.35
C PRO A 246 -9.51 18.40 22.42
N GLY A 247 -9.10 17.32 23.10
CA GLY A 247 -9.85 16.72 24.20
C GLY A 247 -10.90 15.67 23.81
N SER A 248 -11.00 15.28 22.53
CA SER A 248 -11.80 14.11 22.12
C SER A 248 -11.02 12.80 22.24
N GLU A 249 -11.71 11.69 22.53
CA GLU A 249 -11.14 10.35 22.35
C GLU A 249 -10.95 10.07 20.86
N CYS A 250 -9.76 10.39 20.34
CA CYS A 250 -9.38 10.26 18.94
C CYS A 250 -9.34 8.82 18.39
N ALA A 251 -9.43 7.84 19.29
CA ALA A 251 -9.48 6.44 18.94
C ALA A 251 -10.67 5.82 19.64
N ALA A 252 -11.59 5.25 18.84
CA ALA A 252 -12.77 4.60 19.36
C ALA A 252 -12.42 3.55 20.44
N PRO A 253 -13.19 3.46 21.53
CA PRO A 253 -12.94 2.48 22.58
C PRO A 253 -13.19 1.05 22.07
N LEU A 254 -12.55 0.05 22.70
CA LEU A 254 -12.70 -1.36 22.31
C LEU A 254 -14.16 -1.83 22.32
N SER A 255 -15.03 -1.23 23.13
CA SER A 255 -16.46 -1.50 23.16
C SER A 255 -17.17 -1.20 21.83
N VAL A 256 -16.73 -0.19 21.09
CA VAL A 256 -17.27 0.12 19.76
C VAL A 256 -16.86 -0.96 18.76
N PHE A 257 -15.62 -1.43 18.82
CA PHE A 257 -15.17 -2.56 18.00
C PHE A 257 -15.93 -3.85 18.34
N ALA A 258 -16.19 -4.11 19.62
CA ALA A 258 -16.99 -5.25 20.05
C ALA A 258 -18.41 -5.22 19.44
N ALA A 259 -19.05 -4.04 19.40
CA ALA A 259 -20.35 -3.90 18.73
C ALA A 259 -20.27 -4.18 17.22
N ARG A 260 -19.21 -3.71 16.54
CA ARG A 260 -19.00 -3.97 15.10
C ARG A 260 -18.70 -5.43 14.79
N ILE A 261 -18.06 -6.16 15.70
CA ILE A 261 -17.87 -7.62 15.56
C ILE A 261 -19.22 -8.33 15.45
N GLU A 262 -20.20 -7.93 16.26
CA GLU A 262 -21.55 -8.52 16.19
C GLU A 262 -22.27 -8.19 14.88
N GLU A 263 -22.03 -7.03 14.29
CA GLU A 263 -22.52 -6.71 12.93
C GLU A 263 -21.90 -7.62 11.87
N VAL A 264 -20.58 -7.86 11.95
CA VAL A 264 -19.89 -8.78 11.05
C VAL A 264 -20.42 -10.20 11.20
N LYS A 265 -20.59 -10.70 12.43
CA LYS A 265 -21.17 -12.03 12.70
C LYS A 265 -22.58 -12.17 12.15
N ARG A 266 -23.42 -11.14 12.32
CA ARG A 266 -24.76 -11.11 11.75
C ARG A 266 -24.71 -11.16 10.22
N GLY A 267 -23.88 -10.34 9.58
CA GLY A 267 -23.71 -10.36 8.13
C GLY A 267 -23.20 -11.70 7.60
N LEU A 268 -22.29 -12.36 8.33
CA LEU A 268 -21.82 -13.71 7.99
C LEU A 268 -22.96 -14.74 8.11
N THR A 269 -23.79 -14.63 9.15
CA THR A 269 -24.97 -15.48 9.34
C THR A 269 -26.00 -15.28 8.24
N GLU A 270 -26.28 -14.03 7.86
CA GLU A 270 -27.19 -13.70 6.75
C GLU A 270 -26.68 -14.25 5.41
N LYS A 271 -25.36 -14.16 5.17
CA LYS A 271 -24.73 -14.57 3.91
C LYS A 271 -24.61 -16.09 3.75
N TYR A 272 -24.23 -16.79 4.82
CA TYR A 272 -23.91 -18.22 4.77
C TYR A 272 -24.96 -19.12 5.43
N GLY A 273 -25.96 -18.53 6.06
CA GLY A 273 -26.99 -19.22 6.82
C GLY A 273 -26.53 -19.60 8.23
N PRO A 274 -27.49 -19.74 9.18
CA PRO A 274 -27.20 -20.16 10.53
C PRO A 274 -26.64 -21.58 10.56
N GLY A 275 -25.61 -21.82 11.38
CA GLY A 275 -24.99 -23.13 11.58
C GLY A 275 -23.83 -23.43 10.61
N SER A 276 -23.52 -22.55 9.66
CA SER A 276 -22.32 -22.66 8.83
C SER A 276 -21.05 -22.39 9.65
N ALA A 277 -19.90 -22.90 9.17
CA ALA A 277 -18.62 -22.60 9.82
C ALA A 277 -18.32 -21.08 9.83
N GLN A 278 -18.71 -20.38 8.76
CA GLN A 278 -18.55 -18.95 8.58
C GLN A 278 -19.49 -18.14 9.49
N SER A 279 -20.69 -18.63 9.81
CA SER A 279 -21.60 -17.96 10.75
C SER A 279 -21.22 -18.15 12.22
N ASN A 280 -20.43 -19.18 12.53
CA ASN A 280 -20.10 -19.57 13.91
C ASN A 280 -18.69 -19.10 14.34
N VAL A 281 -18.19 -18.02 13.75
CA VAL A 281 -16.84 -17.49 14.02
C VAL A 281 -16.79 -16.84 15.40
N THR A 282 -15.89 -17.34 16.24
CA THR A 282 -15.67 -16.83 17.61
C THR A 282 -14.30 -16.18 17.79
N ALA A 283 -13.29 -16.59 17.01
CA ALA A 283 -11.95 -16.04 17.11
C ALA A 283 -11.89 -14.61 16.58
N VAL A 284 -11.21 -13.75 17.34
CA VAL A 284 -10.96 -12.35 16.99
C VAL A 284 -9.45 -12.10 17.06
N VAL A 285 -8.90 -11.50 16.01
CA VAL A 285 -7.47 -11.16 15.92
C VAL A 285 -7.34 -9.66 15.77
N VAL A 286 -6.43 -9.03 16.52
CA VAL A 286 -6.21 -7.58 16.52
C VAL A 286 -4.84 -7.27 15.95
N THR A 287 -4.81 -6.30 15.05
CA THR A 287 -3.60 -5.67 14.50
C THR A 287 -3.69 -4.16 14.76
N SER A 288 -2.59 -3.54 15.17
CA SER A 288 -2.56 -2.14 15.58
C SER A 288 -1.14 -1.60 15.57
N ASP A 289 -0.99 -0.29 15.36
CA ASP A 289 0.26 0.45 15.52
C ASP A 289 0.53 0.86 16.99
N GLU A 290 -0.37 0.53 17.91
CA GLU A 290 -0.30 0.80 19.35
C GLU A 290 0.91 0.12 20.03
N ARG A 291 1.55 0.86 20.95
CA ARG A 291 2.75 0.39 21.68
C ARG A 291 2.50 0.27 23.19
N ASP A 292 1.38 0.79 23.70
CA ASP A 292 1.05 0.67 25.11
C ASP A 292 0.71 -0.79 25.50
N LYS A 293 1.59 -1.40 26.30
CA LYS A 293 1.40 -2.75 26.84
C LYS A 293 0.12 -2.88 27.68
N LYS A 294 -0.32 -1.82 28.36
CA LYS A 294 -1.57 -1.85 29.13
C LYS A 294 -2.78 -1.95 28.20
N TRP A 295 -2.76 -1.28 27.06
CA TRP A 295 -3.81 -1.41 26.05
C TRP A 295 -3.82 -2.81 25.43
N TRP A 296 -2.67 -3.38 25.12
CA TRP A 296 -2.61 -4.78 24.66
C TRP A 296 -3.10 -5.77 25.71
N GLN A 297 -2.92 -5.49 26.99
CA GLN A 297 -3.53 -6.29 28.06
C GLN A 297 -5.05 -6.17 28.04
N THR A 298 -5.63 -4.97 27.83
CA THR A 298 -7.09 -4.85 27.74
C THR A 298 -7.66 -5.56 26.51
N VAL A 299 -6.90 -5.63 25.40
CA VAL A 299 -7.24 -6.47 24.24
C VAL A 299 -7.24 -7.96 24.61
N ALA A 300 -6.21 -8.44 25.31
CA ALA A 300 -6.13 -9.82 25.78
C ALA A 300 -7.26 -10.17 26.76
N ASP A 301 -7.64 -9.23 27.64
CA ASP A 301 -8.70 -9.41 28.62
C ASP A 301 -10.09 -9.57 27.96
N GLN A 302 -10.27 -9.13 26.71
CA GLN A 302 -11.48 -9.43 25.90
C GLN A 302 -11.47 -10.86 25.33
N GLY A 303 -10.40 -11.62 25.53
CA GLY A 303 -10.18 -12.91 24.86
C GLY A 303 -9.80 -12.77 23.38
N TRP A 304 -9.35 -11.58 22.96
CA TRP A 304 -8.90 -11.35 21.58
C TRP A 304 -7.40 -11.65 21.46
N HIS A 305 -7.01 -12.11 20.27
CA HIS A 305 -5.65 -12.54 19.98
C HIS A 305 -4.87 -11.46 19.24
N PHE A 306 -3.55 -11.43 19.44
CA PHE A 306 -2.63 -10.58 18.66
C PHE A 306 -1.25 -11.22 18.64
N VAL A 307 -0.40 -10.76 17.72
CA VAL A 307 0.98 -11.20 17.65
C VAL A 307 1.87 -10.27 18.48
N ASP A 308 2.61 -10.84 19.44
CA ASP A 308 3.64 -10.12 20.18
C ASP A 308 4.98 -10.23 19.42
N TYR A 309 5.20 -9.31 18.48
CA TYR A 309 6.38 -9.34 17.60
C TYR A 309 7.72 -9.19 18.35
N ASP A 310 7.71 -8.53 19.52
CA ASP A 310 8.89 -8.38 20.39
C ASP A 310 9.24 -9.72 21.03
N LYS A 311 8.25 -10.42 21.59
CA LYS A 311 8.43 -11.76 22.17
C LYS A 311 8.89 -12.79 21.14
N GLU A 312 8.44 -12.63 19.89
CA GLU A 312 8.79 -13.50 18.77
C GLU A 312 10.14 -13.13 18.11
N ASP A 313 10.82 -12.07 18.56
CA ASP A 313 12.10 -11.59 18.00
C ASP A 313 12.05 -11.40 16.46
N THR A 314 10.89 -10.94 15.96
CA THR A 314 10.52 -10.97 14.54
C THR A 314 11.43 -10.09 13.70
N VAL A 315 11.71 -8.88 14.19
CA VAL A 315 12.56 -7.90 13.49
C VAL A 315 14.00 -8.41 13.36
N LYS A 316 14.52 -9.09 14.38
CA LYS A 316 15.87 -9.66 14.32
C LYS A 316 15.93 -10.86 13.39
N THR A 317 14.84 -11.64 13.32
CA THR A 317 14.78 -12.87 12.52
C THR A 317 14.57 -12.58 11.03
N PHE A 318 13.65 -11.68 10.69
CA PHE A 318 13.22 -11.45 9.31
C PHE A 318 13.46 -10.03 8.80
N GLY A 319 13.73 -9.07 9.69
CA GLY A 319 13.91 -7.66 9.35
C GLY A 319 12.66 -6.80 9.62
N ARG A 320 12.85 -5.49 9.55
CA ARG A 320 11.85 -4.48 9.99
C ARG A 320 10.56 -4.43 9.17
N TRP A 321 10.58 -4.93 7.93
CA TRP A 321 9.39 -5.03 7.10
C TRP A 321 8.38 -6.07 7.61
N TYR A 322 8.86 -7.12 8.26
CA TYR A 322 8.05 -8.33 8.47
C TYR A 322 6.89 -8.19 9.44
N PRO A 323 6.95 -7.41 10.54
CA PRO A 323 5.78 -7.18 11.37
C PRO A 323 4.57 -6.66 10.55
N SER A 324 4.75 -5.61 9.75
CA SER A 324 3.67 -5.05 8.92
C SER A 324 3.23 -5.99 7.79
N VAL A 325 4.16 -6.76 7.23
CA VAL A 325 3.86 -7.75 6.19
C VAL A 325 3.05 -8.92 6.77
N ILE A 326 3.43 -9.44 7.95
CA ILE A 326 2.72 -10.51 8.64
C ILE A 326 1.31 -10.03 9.02
N ASP A 327 1.17 -8.83 9.59
CA ASP A 327 -0.13 -8.22 9.86
C ASP A 327 -0.98 -8.12 8.60
N SER A 328 -0.39 -7.71 7.47
CA SER A 328 -1.11 -7.65 6.19
C SER A 328 -1.63 -9.01 5.74
N VAL A 329 -0.87 -10.09 5.93
CA VAL A 329 -1.32 -11.45 5.60
C VAL A 329 -2.44 -11.89 6.55
N ILE A 330 -2.27 -11.69 7.86
CA ILE A 330 -3.28 -12.02 8.88
C ILE A 330 -4.59 -11.30 8.57
N GLN A 331 -4.52 -10.00 8.33
CA GLN A 331 -5.69 -9.20 7.94
C GLN A 331 -6.39 -9.75 6.69
N SER A 332 -5.62 -10.19 5.70
CA SER A 332 -6.14 -10.65 4.42
C SER A 332 -6.71 -12.08 4.45
N ARG A 333 -6.40 -12.88 5.49
CA ARG A 333 -6.88 -14.27 5.65
C ARG A 333 -8.17 -14.38 6.46
N ALA A 334 -8.62 -13.28 7.08
CA ALA A 334 -9.82 -13.28 7.90
C ALA A 334 -11.11 -13.50 7.07
N ILE A 335 -12.14 -14.08 7.69
CA ILE A 335 -13.48 -14.20 7.08
C ILE A 335 -14.36 -12.98 7.42
N GLY A 336 -13.97 -12.20 8.43
CA GLY A 336 -14.59 -10.93 8.76
C GLY A 336 -13.55 -9.86 9.07
N ALA A 337 -13.89 -8.59 8.85
CA ALA A 337 -13.00 -7.47 9.18
C ALA A 337 -13.76 -6.30 9.83
N VAL A 338 -13.11 -5.67 10.81
CA VAL A 338 -13.50 -4.37 11.35
C VAL A 338 -12.31 -3.44 11.23
N GLY A 339 -12.44 -2.40 10.39
CA GLY A 339 -11.42 -1.41 10.15
C GLY A 339 -11.70 -0.07 10.83
N VAL A 340 -10.67 0.79 10.90
CA VAL A 340 -10.86 2.25 11.11
C VAL A 340 -11.04 2.94 9.76
N LYS A 341 -12.11 3.72 9.63
CA LYS A 341 -12.42 4.52 8.44
C LYS A 341 -11.29 5.49 8.12
N GLY A 342 -10.92 5.58 6.84
CA GLY A 342 -9.86 6.48 6.35
C GLY A 342 -8.44 5.92 6.50
N SER A 343 -8.25 4.79 7.19
CA SER A 343 -6.96 4.10 7.21
C SER A 343 -6.83 3.19 5.98
N THR A 344 -5.86 3.48 5.11
CA THR A 344 -5.62 2.70 3.90
C THR A 344 -5.33 1.22 4.18
N MET A 345 -4.67 0.91 5.30
CA MET A 345 -4.45 -0.47 5.76
C MET A 345 -5.77 -1.19 6.04
N SER A 346 -6.69 -0.54 6.78
CA SER A 346 -8.04 -1.08 7.02
C SER A 346 -8.76 -1.36 5.70
N MET A 347 -8.81 -0.36 4.82
CA MET A 347 -9.58 -0.46 3.58
C MET A 347 -9.04 -1.56 2.65
N MET A 348 -7.71 -1.77 2.63
CA MET A 348 -7.08 -2.87 1.91
C MET A 348 -7.40 -4.24 2.52
N ALA A 349 -7.38 -4.36 3.85
CA ALA A 349 -7.76 -5.58 4.55
C ALA A 349 -9.21 -5.97 4.19
N GLU A 350 -10.15 -5.03 4.29
CA GLU A 350 -11.55 -5.31 3.99
C GLU A 350 -11.79 -5.74 2.55
N ARG A 351 -11.10 -5.08 1.60
CA ARG A 351 -11.15 -5.42 0.18
C ARG A 351 -10.71 -6.86 -0.06
N ARG A 352 -9.62 -7.30 0.57
CA ARG A 352 -9.15 -8.70 0.49
C ARG A 352 -10.08 -9.66 1.21
N VAL A 353 -10.59 -9.33 2.39
CA VAL A 353 -11.58 -10.16 3.09
C VAL A 353 -12.81 -10.41 2.21
N ARG A 354 -13.36 -9.37 1.59
CA ARG A 354 -14.52 -9.50 0.69
C ARG A 354 -14.20 -10.31 -0.56
N ASP A 355 -13.11 -10.02 -1.24
CA ASP A 355 -12.86 -10.55 -2.60
C ASP A 355 -12.05 -11.84 -2.64
N TRP A 356 -11.20 -12.09 -1.64
CA TRP A 356 -10.40 -13.32 -1.54
C TRP A 356 -11.14 -14.39 -0.75
N ASN A 357 -11.83 -14.01 0.33
CA ASN A 357 -12.43 -14.96 1.26
C ASN A 357 -13.96 -14.95 1.22
N GLY A 358 -14.59 -14.06 0.44
CA GLY A 358 -16.04 -13.91 0.43
C GLY A 358 -16.58 -13.38 1.77
N GLY A 359 -15.76 -12.72 2.57
CA GLY A 359 -16.10 -12.31 3.93
C GLY A 359 -17.07 -11.12 4.01
N VAL A 360 -17.24 -10.63 5.25
CA VAL A 360 -18.01 -9.42 5.59
C VAL A 360 -17.10 -8.44 6.29
N ALA A 361 -17.19 -7.16 5.97
CA ALA A 361 -16.38 -6.14 6.59
C ALA A 361 -17.16 -4.87 6.86
N THR A 362 -16.84 -4.21 7.98
CA THR A 362 -17.43 -2.95 8.43
C THR A 362 -16.34 -2.02 8.97
N GLU A 363 -16.68 -0.75 9.16
CA GLU A 363 -15.75 0.28 9.64
C GLU A 363 -16.26 0.92 10.93
N VAL A 364 -15.30 1.37 11.74
CA VAL A 364 -15.53 2.31 12.83
C VAL A 364 -15.12 3.70 12.34
N SER A 365 -16.03 4.67 12.43
CA SER A 365 -15.67 6.10 12.33
C SER A 365 -15.00 6.52 13.63
N ALA A 366 -14.00 7.39 13.54
CA ALA A 366 -13.34 7.97 14.71
C ALA A 366 -14.12 9.19 15.27
N ASP A 367 -15.42 9.28 14.98
CA ASP A 367 -16.26 10.47 15.16
C ASP A 367 -17.32 10.25 16.25
#